data_AF-A0AAU1PEC2-F1
#
_entry.id   AF-A0AAU1PEC2-F1
#
_cell.length_a   1.000
_cell.length_b   1.000
_cell.length_c   1.000
_cell.angle_alpha   90.00
_cell.angle_beta   90.00
_cell.angle_gamma   90.00
#
_symmetry.space_group_name_H-M   'P 1'
#
loop_
_entity.id
_entity.type
_entity.pdbx_description
1 polymer ?
#
loop_
_entity_poly.entity_id
_entity_poly.type
_entity_poly.pdbx_seq_one_letter_code
_entity_poly.pdbx_strand_id
1 'polypeptide(L)' 'MLFETQDESQWRAQIQRLRAGNKQIDWSAVRLDTLCGRLTQPTTYRLSVFMPISGSVAD' A
#
# COMPACT_ATOMS: atom_id res chain seq x y z
N MET A 1 -1.11 2.03 -6.86
CA MET A 1 0.32 1.87 -6.48
C MET A 1 0.48 0.58 -5.71
N LEU A 2 1.59 -0.16 -5.91
CA LEU A 2 1.92 -1.39 -5.18
C LEU A 2 3.37 -1.33 -4.68
N PHE A 3 3.61 -1.74 -3.44
CA PHE A 3 4.93 -1.92 -2.85
C PHE A 3 4.94 -3.21 -2.03
N GLU A 4 5.98 -4.03 -2.21
CA GLU A 4 6.12 -5.31 -1.53
C GLU A 4 7.55 -5.48 -1.00
N THR A 5 7.67 -6.07 0.18
CA THR A 5 8.97 -6.36 0.81
C THR A 5 8.84 -7.48 1.84
N GLN A 6 9.92 -8.21 2.10
CA GLN A 6 10.00 -9.15 3.23
C GLN A 6 10.55 -8.47 4.50
N ASP A 7 10.96 -7.21 4.40
CA ASP A 7 11.51 -6.40 5.49
C ASP A 7 10.42 -5.49 6.07
N GLU A 8 10.00 -5.79 7.29
CA GLU A 8 8.98 -5.02 8.00
C GLU A 8 9.39 -3.55 8.22
N SER A 9 10.68 -3.29 8.43
CA SER A 9 11.17 -1.93 8.69
C SER A 9 11.03 -1.05 7.45
N GLN A 10 11.33 -1.60 6.27
CA GLN A 10 11.14 -0.91 4.99
C GLN A 10 9.66 -0.65 4.71
N TRP A 11 8.80 -1.61 5.04
CA TRP A 11 7.36 -1.45 4.90
C TRP A 11 6.81 -0.34 5.80
N ARG A 12 7.22 -0.29 7.06
CA ARG A 12 6.86 0.79 8.00
C ARG A 12 7.37 2.15 7.54
N ALA A 13 8.61 2.22 7.05
CA ALA A 13 9.16 3.44 6.48
C ALA A 13 8.39 3.92 5.24
N GLN A 14 7.89 3.00 4.40
CA GLN A 14 7.06 3.34 3.26
C GLN A 14 5.70 3.91 3.68
N ILE A 15 5.04 3.31 4.69
CA ILE A 15 3.79 3.83 5.24
C ILE A 15 3.98 5.24 5.79
N GLN A 16 5.07 5.47 6.55
CA GLN A 16 5.39 6.79 7.09
C GLN A 16 5.61 7.82 5.99
N ARG A 17 6.35 7.48 4.93
CA ARG A 17 6.56 8.36 3.78
C ARG A 17 5.25 8.71 3.07
N LEU A 18 4.33 7.75 2.93
CA LEU A 18 3.00 8.02 2.36
C LEU A 18 2.16 8.94 3.24
N ARG A 19 2.23 8.79 4.56
CA ARG A 19 1.54 9.69 5.53
C ARG A 19 2.10 11.10 5.53
N ALA A 20 3.41 11.23 5.36
CA ALA A 20 4.10 12.53 5.34
C ALA A 20 4.05 13.22 3.97
N GLY A 21 3.62 12.53 2.91
CA GLY A 21 3.58 13.09 1.56
C GLY A 21 2.49 14.14 1.39
N ASN A 22 2.76 15.16 0.58
CA ASN A 22 1.82 16.25 0.27
C ASN A 22 0.64 15.81 -0.62
N LYS A 23 0.63 14.58 -1.12
CA LYS A 23 -0.46 14.05 -1.94
C LYS A 23 -1.60 13.62 -1.02
N GLN A 24 -2.79 14.17 -1.25
CA GLN A 24 -3.99 13.75 -0.55
C GLN A 24 -4.33 12.30 -0.97
N ILE A 25 -3.97 11.37 -0.10
CA ILE A 25 -4.28 9.94 -0.27
C ILE A 25 -5.54 9.66 0.52
N ASP A 26 -6.53 9.09 -0.16
CA ASP A 26 -7.66 8.49 0.52
C ASP A 26 -7.20 7.22 1.25
N TRP A 27 -7.05 7.31 2.56
CA TRP A 27 -6.63 6.20 3.42
C TRP A 27 -7.64 5.06 3.47
N SER A 28 -8.91 5.31 3.12
CA SER A 28 -9.90 4.23 2.99
C SER A 28 -9.62 3.33 1.78
N ALA A 29 -8.88 3.83 0.79
CA ALA A 29 -8.46 3.09 -0.40
C ALA A 29 -7.04 2.47 -0.28
N VAL A 30 -6.40 2.60 0.89
CA VAL A 30 -5.09 1.99 1.19
C VAL A 30 -5.28 0.62 1.84
N ARG A 31 -4.59 -0.41 1.35
CA ARG A 31 -4.51 -1.73 1.98
C ARG A 31 -3.09 -2.04 2.42
N LEU A 32 -3.00 -2.59 3.62
CA LEU A 32 -1.77 -2.98 4.31
C LEU A 32 -1.90 -4.45 4.66
N ASP A 33 -1.27 -5.31 3.88
CA ASP A 33 -1.40 -6.76 4.01
C ASP A 33 -0.10 -7.37 4.54
N THR A 34 -0.23 -8.34 5.44
CA THR A 34 0.87 -9.24 5.83
C THR A 34 0.56 -10.61 5.26
N LEU A 35 1.23 -10.94 4.16
CA LEU A 35 1.11 -12.22 3.50
C LEU A 35 2.06 -13.19 4.20
N CYS A 36 1.65 -13.66 5.39
CA CYS A 36 2.33 -14.74 6.09
C CYS A 36 2.26 -15.97 5.19
N GLY A 37 3.38 -16.31 4.54
CA GLY A 37 3.43 -17.46 3.67
C GLY A 37 3.05 -18.75 4.41
N ARG A 38 2.85 -19.84 3.66
CA ARG A 38 2.95 -21.18 4.25
C ARG A 38 4.41 -21.41 4.69
N LEU A 39 4.69 -22.42 5.53
CA LEU A 39 6.04 -22.72 6.09
C LEU A 39 7.25 -22.56 5.13
N THR A 40 7.06 -22.75 3.82
CA THR A 40 8.12 -22.63 2.80
C THR A 40 8.19 -21.26 2.08
N GLN A 41 7.23 -20.38 2.31
CA GLN A 41 7.16 -19.06 1.70
C GLN A 41 7.46 -17.98 2.75
N PRO A 42 8.35 -17.02 2.45
CA PRO A 42 8.64 -15.94 3.37
C PRO A 42 7.42 -15.02 3.55
N THR A 43 7.28 -14.44 4.74
CA THR A 43 6.31 -13.38 4.99
C THR A 43 6.59 -12.20 4.06
N THR A 44 5.57 -11.75 3.35
CA THR A 44 5.65 -10.57 2.49
C THR A 44 4.70 -9.50 3.00
N TYR A 45 5.23 -8.31 3.27
CA TYR A 45 4.46 -7.12 3.62
C TYR A 45 4.11 -6.37 2.33
N ARG A 46 2.82 -6.12 2.12
CA ARG A 46 2.30 -5.45 0.93
C ARG A 46 1.60 -4.15 1.32
N LEU A 47 1.87 -3.10 0.56
CA LEU A 47 1.14 -1.84 0.58
C LEU A 47 0.54 -1.62 -0.80
N SER A 48 -0.78 -1.46 -0.87
CA SER A 48 -1.47 -1.09 -2.11
C SER A 48 -2.34 0.14 -1.90
N VAL A 49 -2.38 1.00 -2.92
CA VAL A 49 -3.28 2.16 -2.98
C VAL A 49 -4.12 2.01 -4.23
N PHE A 50 -5.42 1.80 -4.02
CA PHE A 50 -6.42 1.83 -5.08
C PHE A 50 -6.73 3.30 -5.38
N MET A 51 -6.58 3.71 -6.64
CA MET A 51 -6.99 5.04 -7.06
C MET A 51 -8.33 4.90 -7.77
N PRO A 52 -9.34 5.73 -7.46
CA PRO A 52 -10.54 5.77 -8.27
C PRO A 52 -10.14 6.15 -9.69
N ILE A 53 -10.78 5.51 -10.68
CA ILE A 53 -10.70 5.98 -12.06
C ILE A 53 -11.38 7.35 -12.05
N SER A 54 -10.62 8.41 -12.33
CA SER A 54 -11.16 9.74 -12.51
C SER A 54 -11.97 9.77 -13.81
N GLY A 55 -13.20 9.27 -13.75
CA GLY A 55 -14.19 9.46 -14.79
C GLY A 55 -14.80 10.84 -14.62
N SER A 56 -14.42 11.79 -15.47
CA SER A 56 -15.29 12.94 -15.72
C SER A 56 -16.52 12.39 -16.45
N VAL A 57 -17.63 12.19 -15.74
CA VAL A 57 -18.93 12.16 -16.38
C VAL A 57 -19.18 13.60 -16.83
N ALA A 58 -18.96 13.85 -18.12
CA ALA A 58 -19.48 15.05 -18.75
C ALA A 58 -21.00 14.89 -18.83
N ASP A 59 -21.72 15.90 -18.32
CA ASP A 59 -23.17 16.07 -18.43
C ASP A 59 -23.61 16.10 -19.91
#